data_AF-A0A1E4AC14-F1
#
_entry.id   AF-A0A1E4AC14-F1
#
_cell.length_a   1.000
_cell.length_b   1.000
_cell.length_c   1.000
_cell.angle_alpha   90.00
_cell.angle_beta   90.00
_cell.angle_gamma   90.00
#
_symmetry.space_group_name_H-M   'P 1'
#
loop_
_entity.id
_entity.type
_entity.pdbx_description
1 polymer ?
#
loop_
_entity_poly.entity_id
_entity_poly.type
_entity_poly.pdbx_seq_one_letter_code
_entity_poly.pdbx_strand_id
1 'polypeptide(L)'
;MLAAFQEAGLPEPTFEESRGGVIVTFRKDIYTEDYLRTLDLNERQIKAIRYVKENKRITNALYQQLFSVSRNTATNDLRHLVQVKILISNEQKGAGSFNTLP
;
A
#
# COMPACT_ATOMS: atom_id res chain seq x y z
N MET A 1 23.01 0.21 11.22
CA MET A 1 22.35 -0.64 10.21
C MET A 1 20.86 -0.80 10.51
N LEU A 2 20.46 -1.25 11.72
CA LEU A 2 19.04 -1.32 12.10
C LEU A 2 18.32 0.04 12.15
N ALA A 3 18.98 1.08 12.69
CA ALA A 3 18.42 2.44 12.75
C ALA A 3 18.01 3.00 11.37
N ALA A 4 18.77 2.71 10.32
CA ALA A 4 18.47 3.19 8.96
C ALA A 4 17.21 2.55 8.37
N PHE A 5 16.87 1.31 8.75
CA PHE A 5 15.62 0.67 8.33
C PHE A 5 14.41 1.32 9.01
N GLN A 6 14.56 1.66 10.28
CA GLN A 6 13.54 2.34 11.06
C GLN A 6 13.27 3.76 10.54
N GLU A 7 14.32 4.53 10.28
CA GLU A 7 14.23 5.88 9.69
C GLU A 7 13.61 5.86 8.28
N ALA A 8 13.91 4.83 7.49
CA ALA A 8 13.35 4.66 6.15
C ALA A 8 11.94 4.03 6.14
N GLY A 9 11.40 3.63 7.30
CA GLY A 9 10.10 2.95 7.41
C GLY A 9 10.06 1.58 6.73
N LEU A 10 11.22 0.94 6.56
CA LEU A 10 11.38 -0.37 5.93
C LEU A 10 11.23 -1.50 6.97
N PRO A 11 10.72 -2.68 6.56
CA PRO A 11 10.65 -3.84 7.43
C PRO A 11 12.05 -4.27 7.87
N GLU A 12 12.22 -4.51 9.17
CA GLU A 12 13.50 -4.93 9.72
C GLU A 12 14.00 -6.22 9.04
N PRO A 13 15.31 -6.31 8.73
CA PRO A 13 15.88 -7.52 8.17
C PRO A 13 15.87 -8.64 9.22
N THR A 14 15.62 -9.87 8.79
CA THR A 14 15.73 -11.05 9.68
C THR A 14 17.14 -11.62 9.64
N PHE A 15 17.63 -12.01 10.81
CA PHE A 15 18.96 -12.59 10.99
C PHE A 15 18.82 -14.04 11.42
N GLU A 16 19.48 -14.95 10.72
CA GLU A 16 19.49 -16.38 11.02
C GLU A 16 20.94 -16.90 11.00
N GLU A 17 21.30 -17.73 11.96
CA GLU A 17 22.61 -18.40 11.97
C GLU A 17 22.51 -19.74 11.24
N SER A 18 23.38 -19.97 10.26
CA SER A 18 23.39 -21.22 9.49
C SER A 18 24.79 -21.60 9.04
N ARG A 19 25.19 -22.85 9.32
CA ARG A 19 26.48 -23.47 8.93
C ARG A 19 27.71 -22.57 9.18
N GLY A 20 27.79 -21.92 10.33
CA GLY A 20 28.94 -21.09 10.72
C GLY A 20 28.97 -19.70 10.05
N GLY A 21 27.86 -19.28 9.43
CA GLY A 21 27.67 -17.93 8.90
C GLY A 21 26.34 -17.32 9.34
N VAL A 22 26.15 -16.04 9.02
CA VAL A 22 24.91 -15.29 9.28
C VAL A 22 24.20 -15.03 7.96
N ILE A 23 22.93 -15.42 7.88
CA ILE A 23 22.02 -15.07 6.80
C ILE A 23 21.26 -13.81 7.22
N VAL A 24 21.28 -12.79 6.36
CA VAL A 24 20.51 -11.56 6.53
C VAL A 24 19.48 -11.47 5.40
N THR A 25 18.20 -11.47 5.75
CA THR A 25 17.10 -11.39 4.78
C THR A 25 16.46 -10.02 4.81
N PHE A 26 16.51 -9.32 3.68
CA PHE A 26 15.83 -8.04 3.48
C PHE A 26 14.47 -8.28 2.83
N ARG A 27 13.39 -7.82 3.47
CA ARG A 27 12.05 -7.83 2.86
C ARG A 27 11.86 -6.54 2.07
N LYS A 28 11.44 -6.66 0.80
CA LYS A 28 11.16 -5.51 -0.05
C LYS A 28 9.85 -4.85 0.41
N ASP A 29 9.90 -3.65 0.98
CA ASP A 29 8.69 -2.84 1.14
C ASP A 29 8.32 -2.25 -0.22
N ILE A 30 7.21 -2.73 -0.78
CA ILE A 30 6.67 -2.28 -2.06
C ILE A 30 5.69 -1.10 -1.91
N TYR A 31 5.54 -0.55 -0.70
CA TYR A 31 4.64 0.56 -0.41
C TYR A 31 5.39 1.82 0.04
N THR A 32 6.70 1.91 -0.23
CA THR A 32 7.47 3.14 -0.03
C THR A 32 7.08 4.19 -1.06
N GLU A 33 7.16 5.46 -0.67
CA GLU A 33 6.76 6.57 -1.55
C GLU A 33 7.57 6.59 -2.85
N ASP A 34 8.89 6.40 -2.74
CA ASP A 34 9.80 6.38 -3.88
C ASP A 34 9.42 5.30 -4.89
N TYR A 35 9.09 4.09 -4.42
CA TYR A 35 8.66 3.02 -5.30
C TYR A 35 7.28 3.32 -5.92
N LEU A 36 6.32 3.79 -5.13
CA LEU A 36 4.99 4.12 -5.62
C LEU A 36 5.01 5.25 -6.66
N ARG A 37 5.95 6.21 -6.55
CA ARG A 37 6.17 7.26 -7.55
C ARG A 37 6.66 6.71 -8.89
N THR A 38 7.32 5.55 -8.92
CA THR A 38 7.72 4.88 -10.17
C THR A 38 6.55 4.21 -10.92
N LEU A 39 5.39 4.04 -10.26
CA LEU A 39 4.22 3.34 -10.81
C LEU A 39 3.21 4.26 -11.50
N ASP A 40 3.62 5.49 -11.86
CA ASP A 40 2.75 6.52 -12.47
C ASP A 40 1.47 6.80 -11.65
N LEU A 41 1.59 6.71 -10.32
CA LEU A 41 0.49 6.98 -9.39
C LEU A 41 0.42 8.46 -9.05
N ASN A 42 -0.80 8.98 -8.99
CA ASN A 42 -1.00 10.36 -8.55
C ASN A 42 -0.91 10.49 -7.01
N GLU A 43 -0.77 11.73 -6.52
CA GLU A 43 -0.64 12.02 -5.09
C GLU A 43 -1.78 11.47 -4.23
N ARG A 44 -3.03 11.47 -4.73
CA ARG A 44 -4.18 10.92 -3.99
C ARG A 44 -4.10 9.41 -3.88
N GLN A 45 -3.67 8.74 -4.95
CA GLN A 45 -3.48 7.29 -5.00
C GLN A 45 -2.38 6.85 -4.03
N ILE A 46 -1.23 7.55 -4.00
CA ILE A 46 -0.14 7.28 -3.05
C ILE A 46 -0.62 7.43 -1.60
N LYS A 47 -1.33 8.53 -1.30
CA LYS A 47 -1.90 8.76 0.04
C LYS A 47 -2.95 7.71 0.42
N ALA A 48 -3.74 7.23 -0.54
CA ALA A 48 -4.71 6.17 -0.28
C ALA A 48 -4.03 4.84 0.07
N ILE A 49 -2.91 4.49 -0.58
CA ILE A 49 -2.14 3.29 -0.25
C ILE A 49 -1.63 3.37 1.19
N ARG A 50 -1.08 4.52 1.60
CA ARG A 50 -0.66 4.76 2.99
C ARG A 50 -1.81 4.61 3.97
N TYR A 51 -2.95 5.22 3.65
CA TYR A 51 -4.16 5.10 4.47
C TYR A 51 -4.55 3.62 4.67
N VAL A 52 -4.55 2.80 3.62
CA VAL A 52 -4.89 1.37 3.72
C VAL A 52 -3.82 0.59 4.50
N LYS A 53 -2.53 0.94 4.40
CA LYS A 53 -1.45 0.33 5.20
C LYS A 53 -1.72 0.50 6.71
N GLU A 54 -2.23 1.66 7.11
CA GLU A 54 -2.53 1.97 8.52
C GLU A 54 -3.92 1.48 8.97
N ASN A 55 -4.93 1.58 8.10
CA ASN A 55 -6.35 1.40 8.45
C ASN A 55 -6.96 0.09 7.89
N LYS A 56 -6.14 -0.75 7.26
CA LYS A 56 -6.45 -2.08 6.66
C LYS A 56 -7.37 -2.06 5.43
N ARG A 57 -8.27 -1.10 5.30
CA ARG A 57 -9.22 -1.03 4.18
C ARG A 57 -9.60 0.40 3.81
N ILE A 58 -10.05 0.59 2.57
CA ILE A 58 -10.66 1.82 2.09
C ILE A 58 -11.93 1.51 1.30
N THR A 59 -12.99 2.30 1.50
CA THR A 59 -14.20 2.24 0.69
C THR A 59 -14.23 3.43 -0.28
N ASN A 60 -15.04 3.34 -1.32
CA ASN A 60 -15.23 4.47 -2.23
C ASN A 60 -15.79 5.72 -1.51
N ALA A 61 -16.72 5.55 -0.56
CA ALA A 61 -17.28 6.65 0.22
C ALA A 61 -16.20 7.31 1.10
N LEU A 62 -15.36 6.51 1.75
CA LEU A 62 -14.25 7.00 2.55
C LEU A 62 -13.21 7.73 1.69
N TYR A 63 -12.90 7.21 0.51
CA TYR A 63 -12.00 7.88 -0.44
C TYR A 63 -12.54 9.26 -0.85
N GLN A 64 -13.84 9.37 -1.16
CA GLN A 64 -14.47 10.65 -1.46
C GLN A 64 -14.34 11.64 -0.30
N GLN A 65 -14.54 11.20 0.93
CA GLN A 65 -14.41 12.04 2.13
C GLN A 65 -12.96 12.48 2.36
N LEU A 66 -11.99 11.56 2.27
CA LEU A 66 -10.57 11.84 2.51
C LEU A 66 -9.98 12.83 1.50
N PHE A 67 -10.42 12.76 0.24
CA PHE A 67 -9.81 13.54 -0.85
C PHE A 67 -10.75 14.58 -1.47
N SER A 68 -11.99 14.71 -0.97
CA SER A 68 -12.99 15.66 -1.48
C SER A 68 -13.20 15.55 -3.00
N VAL A 69 -13.31 14.31 -3.49
CA VAL A 69 -13.47 14.01 -4.93
C VAL A 69 -14.84 13.42 -5.23
N SER A 70 -15.26 13.49 -6.50
CA SER A 70 -16.49 12.83 -6.95
C SER A 70 -16.41 11.31 -6.81
N ARG A 71 -17.58 10.65 -6.71
CA ARG A 71 -17.70 9.19 -6.75
C ARG A 71 -17.00 8.57 -7.95
N ASN A 72 -17.12 9.18 -9.13
CA ASN A 72 -16.49 8.67 -10.35
C ASN A 72 -14.97 8.75 -10.26
N THR A 73 -14.42 9.87 -9.76
CA THR A 73 -12.99 10.04 -9.54
C THR A 73 -12.46 8.99 -8.56
N ALA A 74 -13.12 8.82 -7.41
CA ALA A 74 -12.75 7.79 -6.43
C ALA A 74 -12.81 6.37 -7.01
N THR A 75 -13.82 6.09 -7.86
CA THR A 75 -13.95 4.78 -8.52
C THR A 75 -12.80 4.54 -9.50
N ASN A 76 -12.44 5.54 -10.29
CA ASN A 76 -11.35 5.43 -11.26
C ASN A 76 -10.00 5.29 -10.56
N ASP A 77 -9.73 6.09 -9.53
CA ASP A 77 -8.49 6.02 -8.75
C ASP A 77 -8.34 4.65 -8.04
N LEU A 78 -9.38 4.17 -7.35
CA LEU A 78 -9.34 2.85 -6.71
C LEU A 78 -9.25 1.70 -7.72
N ARG A 79 -9.91 1.82 -8.89
CA ARG A 79 -9.79 0.84 -9.97
C ARG A 79 -8.36 0.80 -10.53
N HIS A 80 -7.73 1.96 -10.72
CA HIS A 80 -6.34 2.04 -11.17
C HIS A 80 -5.42 1.29 -10.19
N LEU A 81 -5.57 1.55 -8.89
CA LEU A 81 -4.81 0.87 -7.84
C LEU A 81 -4.99 -0.66 -7.81
N VAL A 82 -6.19 -1.15 -8.16
CA VAL A 82 -6.45 -2.58 -8.32
C VAL A 82 -5.80 -3.13 -9.59
N GLN A 83 -5.85 -2.39 -10.71
CA GLN A 83 -5.24 -2.80 -11.98
C GLN A 83 -3.72 -2.95 -11.88
N VAL A 84 -3.05 -2.03 -11.17
CA VAL A 84 -1.61 -2.13 -10.89
C VAL A 84 -1.27 -3.11 -9.76
N LYS A 85 -2.25 -3.88 -9.28
CA LYS A 85 -2.12 -4.93 -8.23
C LYS A 85 -1.59 -4.42 -6.88
N ILE A 86 -1.77 -3.13 -6.59
CA ILE A 86 -1.43 -2.56 -5.28
C ILE A 86 -2.56 -2.80 -4.28
N LEU A 87 -3.81 -2.71 -4.73
CA LEU A 87 -4.99 -3.04 -3.93
C LEU A 87 -5.71 -4.27 -4.47
N ILE A 88 -6.40 -4.99 -3.59
CA ILE A 88 -7.35 -6.04 -3.92
C ILE A 88 -8.76 -5.55 -3.58
N SER A 89 -9.73 -5.80 -4.46
CA SER A 89 -11.16 -5.60 -4.15
C SER A 89 -11.73 -6.81 -3.44
N ASN A 90 -12.59 -6.60 -2.44
CA ASN A 90 -13.38 -7.69 -1.88
C ASN A 90 -14.35 -8.29 -2.91
N GLU A 91 -14.84 -9.50 -2.64
CA GLU A 91 -15.78 -10.22 -3.53
C GLU A 91 -17.16 -9.53 -3.65
N GLN A 92 -17.49 -8.63 -2.73
CA GLN A 92 -18.77 -7.94 -2.73
C GLN A 92 -18.81 -6.84 -3.80
N LYS A 93 -19.78 -6.93 -4.71
CA LYS A 93 -20.06 -5.89 -5.72
C LYS A 93 -21.23 -5.01 -5.25
N GLY A 94 -21.03 -3.69 -5.22
CA GLY A 94 -22.07 -2.72 -4.85
C GLY A 94 -21.82 -2.04 -3.50
N ALA A 95 -22.91 -1.76 -2.77
CA ALA A 95 -22.84 -1.18 -1.44
C ALA A 95 -22.11 -2.14 -0.48
N GLY A 96 -21.07 -1.65 0.21
CA GLY A 96 -20.21 -2.49 1.06
C GLY A 96 -18.92 -2.98 0.38
N SER A 97 -18.69 -2.66 -0.91
CA SER A 97 -17.39 -2.92 -1.54
C SER A 97 -16.27 -2.11 -0.86
N PHE A 98 -15.14 -2.76 -0.63
CA PHE A 98 -13.93 -2.17 -0.07
C PHE A 98 -12.68 -2.76 -0.69
N ASN A 99 -11.59 -2.01 -0.60
CA ASN A 99 -10.28 -2.39 -1.09
C ASN A 99 -9.28 -2.52 0.06
N THR A 100 -8.38 -3.49 -0.02
CA THR A 100 -7.31 -3.75 0.95
C THR A 100 -5.97 -3.92 0.25
N LEU A 101 -4.86 -3.90 1.00
CA LEU A 101 -3.58 -4.40 0.48
C LEU A 101 -3.63 -5.93 0.34
N PRO A 102 -2.85 -6.52 -0.58
CA PRO A 102 -2.70 -7.96 -0.74
C PRO A 102 -2.09 -8.67 0.47
#